data_AF-A0A7W0VJU4-F1
#
_entry.id   AF-A0A7W0VJU4-F1
#
_cell.length_a   1.000
_cell.length_b   1.000
_cell.length_c   1.000
_cell.angle_alpha   90.00
_cell.angle_beta   90.00
_cell.angle_gamma   90.00
#
_symmetry.space_group_name_H-M   'P 1'
#
loop_
_entity.id
_entity.type
_entity.pdbx_description
1 polymer ?
#
loop_
_entity_poly.entity_id
_entity_poly.type
_entity_poly.pdbx_seq_one_letter_code
_entity_poly.pdbx_strand_id
1 'polypeptide(L)'
;MNRIAIVFAFVVVLVGCKEEKPTPKYEFRADWKLLIEIRNAMCACKDQACASAVLARKTKWSAEIATRDYKPSPVQIKDADNMSKEIDACMAKAMRGVTEPIPSGSASTAPSGKPTPSPTKAALPAAAPTPATVDQLLALARDFAPTEHAQLAIASIDAEYVDVDGKLDDDNGSLTVILGTAAPTDDPNRRVGAPAKPRPTPPSTCTKLIWKQASGWVSEPYGCIEAQRPFPRCQLAEIWKRALAKAVPKDGLAVIQLREATPRQWVFTMVDEPRKLNIQHSLPDDCELKLEKH
;
A
#
# COMPACT_ATOMS: atom_id res chain seq x y z
N MET A 1 10.47 -67.59 39.16
CA MET A 1 9.38 -67.01 38.35
C MET A 1 10.01 -66.27 37.17
N ASN A 2 10.18 -66.97 36.04
CA ASN A 2 9.62 -66.65 34.71
C ASN A 2 9.82 -65.19 34.26
N ARG A 3 10.87 -64.91 33.45
CA ARG A 3 10.89 -64.84 31.96
C ARG A 3 9.98 -63.72 31.40
N ILE A 4 10.60 -62.73 30.75
CA ILE A 4 10.53 -62.47 29.29
C ILE A 4 11.39 -61.24 28.97
N ALA A 5 12.43 -61.46 28.17
CA ALA A 5 13.15 -60.42 27.44
C ALA A 5 12.30 -59.98 26.25
N ILE A 6 12.03 -58.68 26.11
CA ILE A 6 11.44 -58.12 24.89
C ILE A 6 12.56 -57.46 24.10
N VAL A 7 13.03 -58.21 23.11
CA VAL A 7 13.81 -57.73 21.98
C VAL A 7 12.84 -56.94 21.10
N PHE A 8 12.90 -55.60 21.13
CA PHE A 8 12.28 -54.79 20.09
C PHE A 8 13.23 -54.75 18.89
N ALA A 9 12.89 -55.57 17.90
CA ALA A 9 13.54 -55.58 16.60
C ALA A 9 13.36 -54.22 15.92
N PHE A 10 14.50 -53.57 15.64
CA PHE A 10 14.60 -52.48 14.68
C PHE A 10 14.21 -53.01 13.30
N VAL A 11 12.97 -52.79 12.88
CA VAL A 11 12.59 -52.91 11.48
C VAL A 11 13.02 -51.62 10.79
N VAL A 12 14.24 -51.62 10.28
CA VAL A 12 14.69 -50.64 9.28
C VAL A 12 13.92 -50.96 8.00
N VAL A 13 12.76 -50.32 7.83
CA VAL A 13 12.14 -50.24 6.51
C VAL A 13 13.01 -49.30 5.69
N LEU A 14 13.86 -49.86 4.84
CA LEU A 14 14.51 -49.15 3.74
C LEU A 14 13.43 -48.72 2.75
N VAL A 15 12.65 -47.69 3.11
CA VAL A 15 11.90 -46.91 2.14
C VAL A 15 12.95 -46.14 1.36
N GLY A 16 13.14 -46.51 0.09
CA GLY A 16 14.08 -45.85 -0.80
C GLY A 16 13.92 -44.34 -0.69
N CYS A 17 15.01 -43.66 -0.34
CA CYS A 17 15.15 -42.22 -0.49
C CYS A 17 14.94 -41.91 -1.97
N LYS A 18 13.71 -41.62 -2.35
CA LYS A 18 13.41 -40.94 -3.59
C LYS A 18 14.12 -39.61 -3.44
N GLU A 19 15.23 -39.42 -4.14
CA GLU A 19 15.85 -38.10 -4.27
C GLU A 19 14.73 -37.13 -4.65
N GLU A 20 14.34 -36.28 -3.70
CA GLU A 20 13.56 -35.10 -4.01
C GLU A 20 14.45 -34.31 -4.97
N LYS A 21 14.15 -34.43 -6.27
CA LYS A 21 14.70 -33.51 -7.26
C LYS A 21 14.47 -32.12 -6.69
N PRO A 22 15.53 -31.29 -6.54
CA PRO A 22 15.39 -29.96 -5.97
C PRO A 22 14.28 -29.26 -6.74
N THR A 23 13.17 -28.96 -6.05
CA THR A 23 12.11 -28.16 -6.62
C THR A 23 12.75 -26.84 -7.05
N PRO A 24 12.63 -26.45 -8.33
CA PRO A 24 13.16 -25.18 -8.76
C PRO A 24 12.56 -24.09 -7.88
N LYS A 25 13.41 -23.35 -7.17
CA LYS A 25 12.96 -22.22 -6.35
C LYS A 25 12.42 -21.17 -7.32
N TYR A 26 11.10 -21.14 -7.48
CA TYR A 26 10.43 -20.10 -8.25
C TYR A 26 10.50 -18.79 -7.47
N GLU A 27 11.05 -17.76 -8.09
CA GLU A 27 11.18 -16.44 -7.49
C GLU A 27 9.94 -15.60 -7.78
N PHE A 28 9.22 -15.21 -6.72
CA PHE A 28 8.06 -14.31 -6.81
C PHE A 28 8.36 -13.05 -7.64
N ARG A 29 9.60 -12.56 -7.60
CA ARG A 29 10.03 -11.37 -8.33
C ARG A 29 9.92 -11.51 -9.85
N ALA A 30 10.19 -12.70 -10.39
CA ALA A 30 10.04 -12.97 -11.82
C ALA A 30 8.57 -12.94 -12.24
N ASP A 31 7.69 -13.50 -11.41
CA ASP A 31 6.24 -13.47 -11.61
C ASP A 31 5.67 -12.06 -11.51
N TRP A 32 6.16 -11.28 -10.55
CA TRP A 32 5.78 -9.89 -10.36
C TRP A 32 6.17 -9.02 -11.56
N LYS A 33 7.38 -9.19 -12.08
CA LYS A 33 7.85 -8.50 -13.30
C LYS A 33 6.95 -8.82 -14.49
N LEU A 34 6.59 -10.09 -14.67
CA LEU A 34 5.71 -10.50 -15.76
C LEU A 34 4.30 -9.90 -15.61
N LEU A 35 3.79 -9.79 -14.38
CA LEU A 35 2.51 -9.13 -14.13
C LEU A 35 2.55 -7.63 -14.46
N ILE A 36 3.64 -6.94 -14.15
CA ILE A 36 3.88 -5.53 -14.56
C ILE A 36 3.92 -5.41 -16.08
N GLU A 37 4.59 -6.33 -16.80
CA GLU A 37 4.61 -6.34 -18.26
C GLU A 37 3.20 -6.55 -18.85
N ILE A 38 2.41 -7.45 -18.27
CA ILE A 38 1.02 -7.69 -18.67
C ILE A 38 0.19 -6.43 -18.48
N ARG A 39 0.30 -5.75 -17.34
CA ARG A 39 -0.37 -4.47 -17.10
C ARG A 39 0.02 -3.44 -18.15
N ASN A 40 1.31 -3.20 -18.33
CA ASN A 40 1.78 -2.18 -19.27
C ASN A 40 1.32 -2.48 -20.70
N ALA A 41 1.36 -3.75 -21.13
CA ALA A 41 0.85 -4.17 -22.42
C ALA A 41 -0.67 -3.95 -22.55
N MET A 42 -1.46 -4.28 -21.51
CA MET A 42 -2.90 -4.06 -21.49
C MET A 42 -3.23 -2.56 -21.61
N CYS A 43 -2.51 -1.71 -20.87
CA CYS A 43 -2.71 -0.26 -20.89
C CYS A 43 -2.26 0.40 -22.20
N ALA A 44 -1.37 -0.26 -22.96
CA ALA A 44 -0.94 0.19 -24.29
C ALA A 44 -1.94 -0.20 -25.39
N CYS A 45 -2.85 -1.14 -25.13
CA CYS A 45 -3.85 -1.57 -26.11
C CYS A 45 -4.85 -0.46 -26.45
N LYS A 46 -5.12 -0.31 -27.75
CA LYS A 46 -6.08 0.67 -28.30
C LYS A 46 -7.35 0.03 -28.83
N ASP A 47 -7.36 -1.29 -28.95
CA ASP A 47 -8.44 -2.07 -29.53
C ASP A 47 -8.66 -3.37 -28.73
N GLN A 48 -9.78 -4.02 -29.03
CA GLN A 48 -10.17 -5.26 -28.39
C GLN A 48 -9.24 -6.43 -28.74
N ALA A 49 -8.68 -6.48 -29.96
CA ALA A 49 -7.83 -7.58 -30.39
C ALA A 49 -6.53 -7.63 -29.58
N CYS A 50 -5.89 -6.48 -29.37
CA CYS A 50 -4.73 -6.32 -28.49
C CYS A 50 -5.09 -6.73 -27.06
N ALA A 51 -6.19 -6.19 -26.50
CA ALA A 51 -6.60 -6.50 -25.14
C ALA A 51 -6.86 -8.00 -24.94
N SER A 52 -7.51 -8.66 -25.90
CA SER A 52 -7.74 -10.10 -25.89
C SER A 52 -6.43 -10.91 -25.94
N ALA A 53 -5.44 -10.48 -26.74
CA ALA A 53 -4.13 -11.15 -26.79
C ALA A 53 -3.37 -11.04 -25.47
N VAL A 54 -3.39 -9.86 -24.83
CA VAL A 54 -2.77 -9.65 -23.52
C VAL A 54 -3.51 -10.45 -22.44
N LEU A 55 -4.84 -10.52 -22.48
CA LEU A 55 -5.64 -11.32 -21.55
C LEU A 55 -5.33 -12.82 -21.69
N ALA A 56 -5.16 -13.33 -22.90
CA ALA A 56 -4.75 -14.71 -23.13
C ALA A 56 -3.36 -15.00 -22.50
N ARG A 57 -2.41 -14.05 -22.62
CA ARG A 57 -1.10 -14.13 -21.95
C ARG A 57 -1.24 -14.15 -20.42
N LYS A 58 -2.11 -13.30 -19.84
CA LYS A 58 -2.42 -13.28 -18.40
C LYS A 58 -3.02 -14.61 -17.94
N THR A 59 -3.99 -15.15 -18.67
CA THR A 59 -4.62 -16.44 -18.34
C THR A 59 -3.62 -17.59 -18.36
N LYS A 60 -2.75 -17.64 -19.37
CA LYS A 60 -1.69 -18.65 -19.46
C LYS A 60 -0.74 -18.56 -18.26
N TRP A 61 -0.26 -17.36 -17.95
CA TRP A 61 0.59 -17.12 -16.79
C TRP A 61 -0.09 -17.50 -15.46
N SER A 62 -1.36 -17.15 -15.28
CA SER A 62 -2.12 -17.50 -14.07
C SER A 62 -2.25 -19.01 -13.89
N ALA A 63 -2.45 -19.76 -14.98
CA ALA A 63 -2.48 -21.22 -14.94
C ALA A 63 -1.10 -21.81 -14.57
N GLU A 64 -0.01 -21.21 -15.08
CA GLU A 64 1.35 -21.60 -14.72
C GLU A 64 1.66 -21.32 -13.25
N ILE A 65 1.18 -20.19 -12.68
CA ILE A 65 1.36 -19.88 -11.25
C ILE A 65 0.55 -20.79 -10.35
N ALA A 66 -0.68 -21.14 -10.72
CA ALA A 66 -1.55 -22.00 -9.91
C ALA A 66 -0.95 -23.38 -9.60
N THR A 67 0.05 -23.81 -10.38
CA THR A 67 0.77 -25.07 -10.17
C THR A 67 2.05 -24.92 -9.32
N ARG A 68 2.42 -23.70 -8.93
CA ARG A 68 3.62 -23.42 -8.14
C ARG A 68 3.34 -23.52 -6.65
N ASP A 69 4.26 -24.13 -5.92
CA ASP A 69 4.21 -24.25 -4.46
C ASP A 69 4.92 -23.07 -3.80
N TYR A 70 4.37 -21.87 -3.97
CA TYR A 70 4.78 -20.70 -3.18
C TYR A 70 3.56 -20.04 -2.54
N LYS A 71 3.71 -19.63 -1.29
CA LYS A 71 2.67 -18.91 -0.52
C LYS A 71 2.99 -17.42 -0.52
N PRO A 72 2.26 -16.58 -1.28
CA PRO A 72 2.47 -15.14 -1.22
C PRO A 72 2.18 -14.61 0.18
N SER A 73 2.96 -13.62 0.60
CA SER A 73 2.71 -12.86 1.82
C SER A 73 1.43 -12.01 1.70
N PRO A 74 0.81 -11.58 2.81
CA PRO A 74 -0.38 -10.73 2.78
C PRO A 74 -0.19 -9.42 1.98
N VAL A 75 1.02 -8.85 2.00
CA VAL A 75 1.37 -7.66 1.23
C VAL A 75 1.34 -7.96 -0.27
N GLN A 76 1.99 -9.06 -0.68
CA GLN A 76 2.01 -9.50 -2.08
C GLN A 76 0.62 -9.82 -2.64
N ILE A 77 -0.27 -10.39 -1.81
CA ILE A 77 -1.67 -10.62 -2.19
C ILE A 77 -2.37 -9.29 -2.47
N LYS A 78 -2.23 -8.32 -1.57
CA LYS A 78 -2.82 -6.98 -1.72
C LYS A 78 -2.29 -6.26 -2.96
N ASP A 79 -0.98 -6.37 -3.22
CA ASP A 79 -0.38 -5.77 -4.41
C ASP A 79 -0.91 -6.41 -5.69
N ALA A 80 -1.03 -7.74 -5.71
CA ALA A 80 -1.61 -8.47 -6.85
C ALA A 80 -3.07 -8.05 -7.11
N ASP A 81 -3.86 -7.83 -6.05
CA ASP A 81 -5.24 -7.33 -6.16
C ASP A 81 -5.29 -5.92 -6.77
N ASN A 82 -4.42 -5.02 -6.32
CA ASN A 82 -4.33 -3.66 -6.89
C ASN A 82 -3.91 -3.70 -8.36
N MET A 83 -2.91 -4.52 -8.69
CA MET A 83 -2.45 -4.72 -10.06
C MET A 83 -3.56 -5.29 -10.97
N SER A 84 -4.38 -6.21 -10.46
CA SER A 84 -5.52 -6.72 -11.23
C SER A 84 -6.54 -5.63 -11.52
N LYS A 85 -6.84 -4.75 -10.55
CA LYS A 85 -7.73 -3.60 -10.77
C LYS A 85 -7.19 -2.64 -11.83
N GLU A 86 -5.88 -2.38 -11.84
CA GLU A 86 -5.23 -1.55 -12.87
C GLU A 86 -5.37 -2.18 -14.27
N ILE A 87 -5.15 -3.49 -14.38
CA ILE A 87 -5.33 -4.25 -15.62
C ILE A 87 -6.79 -4.13 -16.11
N ASP A 88 -7.76 -4.31 -15.22
CA ASP A 88 -9.19 -4.27 -15.56
C ASP A 88 -9.61 -2.85 -16.01
N ALA A 89 -9.10 -1.81 -15.35
CA ALA A 89 -9.33 -0.42 -15.76
C ALA A 89 -8.75 -0.13 -17.16
N CYS A 90 -7.55 -0.63 -17.45
CA CYS A 90 -6.92 -0.50 -18.76
C CYS A 90 -7.69 -1.27 -19.85
N MET A 91 -8.15 -2.48 -19.55
CA MET A 91 -8.99 -3.27 -20.45
C MET A 91 -10.30 -2.55 -20.79
N ALA A 92 -10.99 -2.00 -19.77
CA ALA A 92 -12.22 -1.23 -19.97
C ALA A 92 -12.00 -0.02 -20.88
N LYS A 93 -10.83 0.63 -20.78
CA LYS A 93 -10.45 1.74 -21.66
C LYS A 93 -10.22 1.29 -23.10
N ALA A 94 -9.51 0.18 -23.31
CA ALA A 94 -9.26 -0.38 -24.65
C ALA A 94 -10.57 -0.80 -25.35
N MET A 95 -11.54 -1.32 -24.60
CA MET A 95 -12.86 -1.72 -25.14
C MET A 95 -13.76 -0.53 -25.50
N ARG A 96 -13.54 0.65 -24.91
CA ARG A 96 -14.28 1.89 -25.25
C ARG A 96 -13.83 2.54 -26.56
N GLY A 97 -12.71 2.10 -27.15
CA GLY A 97 -12.17 2.63 -28.40
C GLY A 97 -12.93 2.19 -29.67
N VAL A 98 -13.91 1.29 -29.55
CA VAL A 98 -14.69 0.74 -30.68
C VAL A 98 -16.12 1.28 -30.63
N THR A 99 -16.27 2.59 -30.67
CA THR A 99 -17.58 3.22 -30.93
C THR A 99 -17.39 4.37 -31.91
N GLU A 100 -17.08 4.02 -33.16
CA GLU A 100 -17.42 4.88 -34.29
C GLU A 100 -18.96 4.88 -34.40
N PRO A 101 -19.61 6.05 -34.57
CA PRO A 101 -21.06 6.13 -34.52
C PRO A 101 -21.67 5.56 -35.80
N ILE A 102 -22.43 4.47 -35.66
CA ILE A 102 -23.43 4.08 -36.66
C ILE A 102 -24.61 5.05 -36.50
N PRO A 103 -24.99 5.84 -37.52
CA PRO A 103 -26.18 6.66 -37.44
C PRO A 103 -27.42 5.78 -37.67
N SER A 104 -28.53 6.19 -37.04
CA SER A 104 -29.90 5.71 -37.29
C SER A 104 -30.23 4.37 -36.62
N GLY A 105 -31.23 4.25 -35.77
CA GLY A 105 -32.29 5.16 -35.34
C GLY A 105 -33.30 4.30 -34.59
N SER A 106 -33.61 4.65 -33.34
CA SER A 106 -34.83 4.21 -32.66
C SER A 106 -35.00 5.01 -31.39
N ALA A 107 -36.06 5.81 -31.40
CA ALA A 107 -36.51 6.58 -30.27
C ALA A 107 -36.90 5.64 -29.11
N SER A 108 -36.34 5.89 -27.94
CA SER A 108 -36.88 5.38 -26.68
C SER A 108 -36.94 6.54 -25.70
N THR A 109 -38.15 7.03 -25.48
CA THR A 109 -38.53 7.99 -24.45
C THR A 109 -38.27 7.39 -23.07
N ALA A 110 -37.35 8.00 -22.31
CA ALA A 110 -37.16 7.73 -20.88
C ALA A 110 -37.03 9.06 -20.11
N PRO A 111 -37.45 9.09 -18.83
CA PRO A 111 -37.92 10.29 -18.16
C PRO A 111 -36.78 11.19 -17.68
N SER A 112 -37.10 12.50 -17.59
CA SER A 112 -36.25 13.55 -17.03
C SER A 112 -35.81 13.23 -15.60
N GLY A 113 -34.66 12.58 -15.45
CA GLY A 113 -33.89 12.54 -14.23
C GLY A 113 -33.14 13.86 -14.07
N LYS A 114 -33.42 14.54 -12.95
CA LYS A 114 -32.70 15.74 -12.50
C LYS A 114 -31.18 15.50 -12.57
N PRO A 115 -30.37 16.42 -13.11
CA PRO A 115 -28.93 16.22 -13.19
C PRO A 115 -28.35 16.08 -11.79
N THR A 116 -27.88 14.87 -11.47
CA THR A 116 -27.01 14.63 -10.31
C THR A 116 -25.78 15.51 -10.50
N PRO A 117 -25.42 16.37 -9.52
CA PRO A 117 -24.22 17.18 -9.63
C PRO A 117 -23.02 16.24 -9.80
N SER A 118 -22.24 16.45 -10.86
CA SER A 118 -20.95 15.77 -11.03
C SER A 118 -20.14 15.93 -9.75
N PRO A 119 -19.48 14.88 -9.25
CA PRO A 119 -18.65 14.99 -8.07
C PRO A 119 -17.58 16.04 -8.33
N THR A 120 -17.61 17.12 -7.56
CA THR A 120 -16.53 18.11 -7.51
C THR A 120 -15.23 17.33 -7.33
N LYS A 121 -14.29 17.49 -8.28
CA LYS A 121 -12.95 16.90 -8.21
C LYS A 121 -12.40 17.15 -6.81
N ALA A 122 -12.17 16.08 -6.04
CA ALA A 122 -11.66 16.20 -4.68
C ALA A 122 -10.40 17.08 -4.71
N ALA A 123 -10.35 18.08 -3.82
CA ALA A 123 -9.15 18.86 -3.63
C ALA A 123 -8.03 17.89 -3.19
N LEU A 124 -6.83 18.07 -3.74
CA LEU A 124 -5.65 17.32 -3.34
C LEU A 124 -4.79 18.21 -2.43
N PRO A 125 -3.87 17.62 -1.64
CA PRO A 125 -2.85 18.40 -0.95
C PRO A 125 -2.08 19.29 -1.93
N ALA A 126 -1.49 20.37 -1.41
CA ALA A 126 -0.67 21.25 -2.23
C ALA A 126 0.50 20.49 -2.91
N ALA A 127 0.94 21.01 -4.06
CA ALA A 127 2.08 20.45 -4.77
C ALA A 127 3.34 20.52 -3.91
N ALA A 128 4.11 19.45 -3.90
CA ALA A 128 5.37 19.39 -3.19
C ALA A 128 6.54 19.87 -4.08
N PRO A 129 7.58 20.47 -3.50
CA PRO A 129 8.82 20.75 -4.24
C PRO A 129 9.49 19.44 -4.68
N THR A 130 10.24 19.49 -5.77
CA THR A 130 10.91 18.33 -6.37
C THR A 130 12.43 18.50 -6.24
N PRO A 131 13.17 17.58 -5.59
CA PRO A 131 12.71 16.36 -4.91
C PRO A 131 12.07 16.63 -3.54
N ALA A 132 10.99 15.91 -3.23
CA ALA A 132 10.27 16.04 -1.95
C ALA A 132 10.84 15.08 -0.90
N THR A 133 10.92 15.53 0.36
CA THR A 133 11.14 14.61 1.48
C THR A 133 9.82 14.04 2.01
N VAL A 134 9.87 12.87 2.61
CA VAL A 134 8.67 12.27 3.23
C VAL A 134 8.09 13.18 4.31
N ASP A 135 8.93 13.81 5.13
CA ASP A 135 8.46 14.73 6.18
C ASP A 135 7.71 15.95 5.61
N GLN A 136 8.18 16.52 4.48
CA GLN A 136 7.47 17.60 3.78
C GLN A 136 6.11 17.13 3.26
N LEU A 137 6.05 15.95 2.66
CA LEU A 137 4.81 15.38 2.15
C LEU A 137 3.82 15.06 3.29
N LEU A 138 4.31 14.58 4.42
CA LEU A 138 3.51 14.33 5.61
C LEU A 138 2.94 15.62 6.20
N ALA A 139 3.70 16.72 6.19
CA ALA A 139 3.20 18.03 6.59
C ALA A 139 2.07 18.49 5.66
N LEU A 140 2.23 18.36 4.34
CA LEU A 140 1.18 18.70 3.37
C LEU A 140 -0.09 17.85 3.57
N ALA A 141 0.04 16.55 3.81
CA ALA A 141 -1.09 15.67 4.08
C ALA A 141 -1.78 16.00 5.42
N ARG A 142 -1.00 16.34 6.45
CA ARG A 142 -1.49 16.77 7.77
C ARG A 142 -2.34 18.04 7.65
N ASP A 143 -1.85 19.02 6.91
CA ASP A 143 -2.51 20.32 6.76
C ASP A 143 -3.74 20.22 5.85
N PHE A 144 -3.74 19.26 4.90
CA PHE A 144 -4.87 18.96 4.04
C PHE A 144 -6.04 18.28 4.78
N ALA A 145 -5.77 17.31 5.66
CA ALA A 145 -6.82 16.53 6.33
C ALA A 145 -7.98 17.34 6.95
N PRO A 146 -7.75 18.41 7.75
CA PRO A 146 -8.84 19.21 8.31
C PRO A 146 -9.60 20.04 7.27
N THR A 147 -9.01 20.32 6.10
CA THR A 147 -9.70 20.99 4.98
C THR A 147 -10.67 20.08 4.26
N GLU A 148 -10.40 18.77 4.26
CA GLU A 148 -11.30 17.76 3.72
C GLU A 148 -12.48 17.52 4.67
N HIS A 149 -12.19 17.31 5.95
CA HIS A 149 -13.21 17.22 7.00
C HIS A 149 -12.61 17.46 8.38
N ALA A 150 -13.29 18.21 9.25
CA ALA A 150 -12.76 18.64 10.56
C ALA A 150 -12.40 17.49 11.53
N GLN A 151 -12.88 16.27 11.25
CA GLN A 151 -12.55 15.08 12.03
C GLN A 151 -11.49 14.18 11.39
N LEU A 152 -10.99 14.50 10.20
CA LEU A 152 -9.95 13.70 9.57
C LEU A 152 -8.57 14.07 10.12
N ALA A 153 -7.76 13.04 10.34
CA ALA A 153 -6.35 13.13 10.65
C ALA A 153 -5.61 11.94 10.04
N ILE A 154 -4.28 11.98 10.03
CA ILE A 154 -3.48 10.85 9.53
C ILE A 154 -3.67 9.63 10.43
N ALA A 155 -4.02 8.51 9.82
CA ALA A 155 -4.28 7.22 10.45
C ALA A 155 -3.25 6.16 10.09
N SER A 156 -2.56 6.30 8.96
CA SER A 156 -1.49 5.39 8.58
C SER A 156 -0.51 6.08 7.65
N ILE A 157 0.76 5.67 7.75
CA ILE A 157 1.87 6.16 6.95
C ILE A 157 2.67 4.94 6.47
N ASP A 158 2.80 4.83 5.16
CA ASP A 158 3.66 3.86 4.48
C ASP A 158 4.53 4.61 3.48
N ALA A 159 5.84 4.68 3.74
CA ALA A 159 6.80 5.31 2.85
C ALA A 159 7.71 4.23 2.27
N GLU A 160 7.68 4.08 0.95
CA GLU A 160 8.42 3.05 0.23
C GLU A 160 9.61 3.65 -0.49
N TYR A 161 10.75 2.96 -0.43
CA TYR A 161 12.00 3.33 -1.08
C TYR A 161 12.46 4.74 -0.73
N VAL A 162 12.58 4.98 0.57
CA VAL A 162 13.13 6.22 1.14
C VAL A 162 14.66 6.12 1.15
N ASP A 163 15.36 7.19 0.83
CA ASP A 163 16.81 7.33 0.97
C ASP A 163 17.17 7.90 2.36
N VAL A 164 18.45 7.84 2.73
CA VAL A 164 19.02 8.25 4.01
C VAL A 164 18.77 9.73 4.36
N ASP A 165 18.59 10.58 3.35
CA ASP A 165 18.25 11.99 3.53
C ASP A 165 16.73 12.25 3.66
N GLY A 166 15.93 11.19 3.68
CA GLY A 166 14.48 11.23 3.82
C GLY A 166 13.74 11.54 2.51
N LYS A 167 14.43 11.59 1.37
CA LYS A 167 13.79 11.70 0.05
C LYS A 167 13.24 10.36 -0.40
N LEU A 168 12.22 10.43 -1.24
CA LEU A 168 11.73 9.26 -1.97
C LEU A 168 12.60 9.04 -3.22
N ASP A 169 12.92 7.79 -3.50
CA ASP A 169 13.57 7.38 -4.75
C ASP A 169 12.78 7.89 -5.97
N ASP A 170 13.48 8.42 -6.98
CA ASP A 170 12.83 9.07 -8.13
C ASP A 170 11.98 8.10 -8.97
N ASP A 171 12.43 6.84 -9.07
CA ASP A 171 11.82 5.83 -9.93
C ASP A 171 10.77 4.98 -9.19
N ASN A 172 11.05 4.61 -7.94
CA ASN A 172 10.27 3.64 -7.18
C ASN A 172 9.62 4.23 -5.92
N GLY A 173 10.07 5.40 -5.47
CA GLY A 173 9.64 6.01 -4.22
C GLY A 173 8.16 6.35 -4.20
N SER A 174 7.49 6.03 -3.10
CA SER A 174 6.10 6.42 -2.89
C SER A 174 5.77 6.69 -1.43
N LEU A 175 4.79 7.55 -1.20
CA LEU A 175 4.20 7.76 0.11
C LEU A 175 2.70 7.49 0.04
N THR A 176 2.23 6.57 0.88
CA THR A 176 0.81 6.34 1.11
C THR A 176 0.43 6.87 2.49
N VAL A 177 -0.57 7.74 2.54
CA VAL A 177 -1.18 8.26 3.76
C VAL A 177 -2.64 7.88 3.77
N ILE A 178 -3.10 7.19 4.81
CA ILE A 178 -4.54 6.96 5.03
C ILE A 178 -5.03 8.00 6.02
N LEU A 179 -6.08 8.73 5.65
CA LEU A 179 -6.81 9.57 6.59
C LEU A 179 -7.84 8.72 7.33
N GLY A 180 -8.04 9.02 8.60
CA GLY A 180 -9.01 8.36 9.46
C GLY A 180 -9.73 9.36 10.34
N THR A 181 -10.72 8.88 11.08
CA THR A 181 -11.50 9.70 12.00
C THR A 181 -10.77 9.84 13.32
N ALA A 182 -10.41 11.07 13.66
CA ALA A 182 -9.78 11.35 14.94
C ALA A 182 -10.74 11.05 16.10
N ALA A 183 -10.21 10.37 17.11
CA ALA A 183 -10.90 10.24 18.38
C ALA A 183 -11.27 11.63 18.93
N PRO A 184 -12.46 11.76 19.55
CA PRO A 184 -12.86 13.00 20.17
C PRO A 184 -11.86 13.35 21.26
N THR A 185 -11.25 14.52 21.15
CA THR A 185 -10.45 15.08 22.24
C THR A 185 -11.40 15.86 23.14
N ASP A 186 -11.34 15.61 24.44
CA ASP A 186 -12.06 16.44 25.39
C ASP A 186 -11.50 17.87 25.34
N ASP A 187 -12.37 18.88 25.37
CA ASP A 187 -11.92 20.27 25.45
C ASP A 187 -11.33 20.46 26.85
N PRO A 188 -10.01 20.73 26.98
CA PRO A 188 -9.37 20.85 28.29
C PRO A 188 -9.93 22.00 29.12
N ASN A 189 -10.61 22.95 28.48
CA ASN A 189 -11.28 24.08 29.13
C ASN A 189 -12.76 23.79 29.42
N ARG A 190 -13.31 22.63 29.00
CA ARG A 190 -14.67 22.22 29.34
C ARG A 190 -14.72 21.93 30.83
N ARG A 191 -15.62 22.62 31.54
CA ARG A 191 -15.88 22.34 32.95
C ARG A 191 -16.30 20.88 33.14
N VAL A 192 -15.74 20.22 34.14
CA VAL A 192 -16.11 18.85 34.52
C VAL A 192 -17.64 18.78 34.73
N GLY A 193 -18.28 17.82 34.07
CA GLY A 193 -19.74 17.63 34.13
C GLY A 193 -20.57 18.45 33.12
N ALA A 194 -19.97 19.41 32.40
CA ALA A 194 -20.69 20.11 31.32
C ALA A 194 -20.93 19.16 30.12
N PRO A 195 -22.05 19.26 29.38
CA PRO A 195 -22.26 18.42 28.20
C PRO A 195 -21.18 18.67 27.15
N ALA A 196 -20.76 17.60 26.46
CA ALA A 196 -19.86 17.74 25.32
C ALA A 196 -20.59 18.48 24.17
N LYS A 197 -19.86 19.32 23.44
CA LYS A 197 -20.43 19.98 22.24
C LYS A 197 -20.88 18.92 21.22
N PRO A 198 -21.97 19.17 20.47
CA PRO A 198 -22.38 18.29 19.39
C PRO A 198 -21.21 18.04 18.44
N ARG A 199 -20.92 16.78 18.18
CA ARG A 199 -19.81 16.39 17.31
C ARG A 199 -20.24 16.55 15.86
N PRO A 200 -19.33 16.98 14.96
CA PRO A 200 -19.50 16.72 13.54
C PRO A 200 -19.78 15.24 13.32
N THR A 201 -20.67 14.92 12.39
CA THR A 201 -20.86 13.53 11.97
C THR A 201 -19.59 13.08 11.27
N PRO A 202 -18.98 11.94 11.63
CA PRO A 202 -17.83 11.43 10.91
C PRO A 202 -18.20 11.14 9.45
N PRO A 203 -17.25 11.31 8.52
CA PRO A 203 -17.51 10.97 7.13
C PRO A 203 -17.71 9.45 6.99
N SER A 204 -18.56 9.06 6.04
CA SER A 204 -18.82 7.64 5.74
C SER A 204 -17.68 7.00 4.94
N THR A 205 -16.84 7.81 4.30
CA THR A 205 -15.64 7.38 3.57
C THR A 205 -14.49 8.29 3.92
N CYS A 206 -13.30 7.73 4.03
CA CYS A 206 -12.07 8.47 4.26
C CYS A 206 -11.22 8.44 2.99
N THR A 207 -10.16 9.23 2.97
CA THR A 207 -9.29 9.36 1.79
C THR A 207 -7.96 8.67 2.02
N LYS A 208 -7.54 7.88 1.03
CA LYS A 208 -6.18 7.40 0.89
C LYS A 208 -5.46 8.32 -0.10
N LEU A 209 -4.41 8.97 0.38
CA LEU A 209 -3.54 9.83 -0.42
C LEU A 209 -2.30 9.02 -0.83
N ILE A 210 -1.93 9.10 -2.09
CA ILE A 210 -0.74 8.46 -2.65
C ILE A 210 0.07 9.53 -3.34
N TRP A 211 1.33 9.68 -2.99
CA TRP A 211 2.26 10.54 -3.69
C TRP A 211 3.35 9.73 -4.38
N LYS A 212 3.65 10.10 -5.63
CA LYS A 212 4.82 9.64 -6.40
C LYS A 212 5.42 10.80 -7.15
N GLN A 213 6.74 10.77 -7.39
CA GLN A 213 7.46 11.84 -8.08
C GLN A 213 6.83 12.20 -9.44
N ALA A 214 6.52 11.18 -10.26
CA ALA A 214 6.01 11.38 -11.62
C ALA A 214 4.55 11.88 -11.69
N SER A 215 3.73 11.61 -10.68
CA SER A 215 2.28 11.89 -10.72
C SER A 215 1.82 12.92 -9.69
N GLY A 216 2.67 13.28 -8.72
CA GLY A 216 2.25 14.02 -7.53
C GLY A 216 1.23 13.24 -6.71
N TRP A 217 0.36 13.99 -6.02
CA TRP A 217 -0.72 13.43 -5.21
C TRP A 217 -1.85 12.85 -6.07
N VAL A 218 -2.33 11.68 -5.66
CA VAL A 218 -3.59 11.06 -6.10
C VAL A 218 -4.38 10.70 -4.86
N SER A 219 -5.71 10.82 -4.93
CA SER A 219 -6.63 10.47 -3.85
C SER A 219 -7.55 9.32 -4.28
N GLU A 220 -7.74 8.36 -3.40
CA GLU A 220 -8.67 7.25 -3.58
C GLU A 220 -9.63 7.18 -2.37
N PRO A 221 -10.92 6.84 -2.59
CA PRO A 221 -11.82 6.55 -1.48
C PRO A 221 -11.34 5.31 -0.72
N TYR A 222 -11.43 5.36 0.61
CA TYR A 222 -10.99 4.32 1.52
C TYR A 222 -11.99 4.18 2.69
N GLY A 223 -12.02 3.00 3.31
CA GLY A 223 -12.83 2.79 4.51
C GLY A 223 -12.29 3.62 5.67
N CYS A 224 -13.15 4.32 6.41
CA CYS A 224 -12.68 5.07 7.57
C CYS A 224 -12.16 4.13 8.66
N ILE A 225 -10.94 4.42 9.11
CA ILE A 225 -10.31 3.83 10.29
C ILE A 225 -10.14 4.92 11.35
N GLU A 226 -9.89 4.55 12.60
CA GLU A 226 -9.57 5.52 13.63
C GLU A 226 -8.21 6.18 13.34
N ALA A 227 -8.12 7.50 13.48
CA ALA A 227 -6.87 8.22 13.22
C ALA A 227 -5.88 8.07 14.36
N GLN A 228 -4.60 8.06 14.01
CA GLN A 228 -3.51 7.98 14.95
C GLN A 228 -3.40 9.29 15.72
N ARG A 229 -3.60 9.23 17.04
CA ARG A 229 -3.19 10.31 17.94
C ARG A 229 -2.23 9.78 19.01
N PRO A 230 -1.13 10.51 19.28
CA PRO A 230 -0.68 11.76 18.63
C PRO A 230 -0.15 11.52 17.19
N PHE A 231 0.16 12.57 16.43
CA PHE A 231 0.94 12.48 15.17
C PHE A 231 2.28 11.77 15.42
N PRO A 232 2.95 11.14 14.43
CA PRO A 232 4.31 10.66 14.61
C PRO A 232 5.20 11.71 15.27
N ARG A 233 5.91 11.29 16.31
CA ARG A 233 6.76 12.19 17.10
C ARG A 233 8.13 12.35 16.44
N CYS A 234 8.63 11.29 15.84
CA CYS A 234 9.88 11.28 15.11
C CYS A 234 9.66 11.65 13.64
N GLN A 235 10.53 12.53 13.14
CA GLN A 235 10.73 12.72 11.71
C GLN A 235 11.40 11.48 11.11
N LEU A 236 11.12 11.15 9.85
CA LEU A 236 11.72 9.98 9.20
C LEU A 236 13.25 10.09 9.12
N ALA A 237 13.80 11.30 8.99
CA ALA A 237 15.25 11.52 9.04
C ALA A 237 15.88 11.03 10.36
N GLU A 238 15.19 11.20 11.50
CA GLU A 238 15.68 10.71 12.80
C GLU A 238 15.54 9.19 12.91
N ILE A 239 14.49 8.62 12.30
CA ILE A 239 14.33 7.15 12.19
C ILE A 239 15.46 6.55 11.36
N TRP A 240 15.83 7.18 10.24
CA TRP A 240 16.98 6.82 9.43
C TRP A 240 18.30 6.87 10.21
N LYS A 241 18.55 7.96 10.94
CA LYS A 241 19.73 8.09 11.79
C LYS A 241 19.84 6.96 12.82
N ARG A 242 18.70 6.56 13.42
CA ARG A 242 18.65 5.42 14.34
C ARG A 242 18.88 4.08 13.63
N ALA A 243 18.39 3.93 12.40
CA ALA A 243 18.64 2.74 11.58
C ALA A 243 20.12 2.61 11.21
N LEU A 244 20.78 3.70 10.81
CA LEU A 244 22.22 3.73 10.54
C LEU A 244 23.05 3.31 11.77
N ALA A 245 22.66 3.73 12.97
CA ALA A 245 23.29 3.31 14.21
C ALA A 245 23.17 1.79 14.49
N LYS A 246 22.24 1.10 13.80
CA LYS A 246 22.06 -0.36 13.83
C LYS A 246 22.73 -1.07 12.63
N ALA A 247 23.73 -0.45 12.03
CA ALA A 247 24.53 -0.99 10.92
C ALA A 247 23.75 -1.21 9.60
N VAL A 248 22.73 -0.39 9.35
CA VAL A 248 22.09 -0.31 8.03
C VAL A 248 23.04 0.37 7.02
N PRO A 249 23.14 -0.14 5.77
CA PRO A 249 23.91 0.51 4.71
C PRO A 249 23.46 1.95 4.42
N LYS A 250 24.41 2.85 4.16
CA LYS A 250 24.13 4.26 3.85
C LYS A 250 23.60 4.51 2.45
N ASP A 251 23.82 3.57 1.54
CA ASP A 251 23.42 3.59 0.12
C ASP A 251 22.14 2.78 -0.14
N GLY A 252 21.40 2.42 0.92
CA GLY A 252 20.23 1.56 0.80
C GLY A 252 18.92 2.34 0.74
N LEU A 253 17.93 1.76 0.06
CA LEU A 253 16.55 2.23 0.07
C LEU A 253 15.73 1.41 1.07
N ALA A 254 14.86 2.08 1.83
CA ALA A 254 14.06 1.41 2.86
C ALA A 254 12.55 1.62 2.68
N VAL A 255 11.79 0.62 3.11
CA VAL A 255 10.35 0.74 3.38
C VAL A 255 10.18 1.07 4.86
N ILE A 256 9.50 2.17 5.15
CA ILE A 256 9.34 2.72 6.50
C ILE A 256 7.85 2.88 6.78
N GLN A 257 7.36 2.12 7.76
CA GLN A 257 5.95 2.06 8.12
C GLN A 257 5.74 2.48 9.57
N LEU A 258 4.72 3.30 9.83
CA LEU A 258 4.30 3.59 11.20
C LEU A 258 3.26 2.57 11.65
N ARG A 259 3.60 1.73 12.63
CA ARG A 259 2.70 0.72 13.18
C ARG A 259 2.08 1.16 14.51
N GLU A 260 0.80 0.85 14.65
CA GLU A 260 0.05 0.97 15.90
C GLU A 260 0.43 -0.17 16.87
N ALA A 261 1.63 -0.06 17.44
CA ALA A 261 2.05 -0.82 18.60
C ALA A 261 1.89 0.05 19.86
N THR A 262 1.88 -0.59 21.04
CA THR A 262 2.00 0.11 22.33
C THR A 262 3.30 -0.35 23.00
N PRO A 263 4.36 0.48 23.04
CA PRO A 263 4.48 1.84 22.47
C PRO A 263 4.54 1.83 20.94
N ARG A 264 4.22 2.97 20.30
CA ARG A 264 4.21 3.11 18.84
C ARG A 264 5.61 2.90 18.24
N GLN A 265 5.67 2.27 17.07
CA GLN A 265 6.93 1.91 16.44
C GLN A 265 6.92 2.17 14.93
N TRP A 266 8.06 2.65 14.45
CA TRP A 266 8.43 2.63 13.04
C TRP A 266 9.04 1.27 12.70
N VAL A 267 8.48 0.60 11.70
CA VAL A 267 9.07 -0.59 11.11
C VAL A 267 9.86 -0.16 9.89
N PHE A 268 11.18 -0.28 10.01
CA PHE A 268 12.15 -0.02 8.97
C PHE A 268 12.55 -1.36 8.34
N THR A 269 12.39 -1.49 7.02
CA THR A 269 12.70 -2.71 6.28
C THR A 269 13.57 -2.39 5.07
N MET A 270 14.63 -3.16 4.88
CA MET A 270 15.51 -3.09 3.71
C MET A 270 15.79 -4.50 3.20
N VAL A 271 15.44 -4.75 1.93
CA VAL A 271 15.61 -6.05 1.29
C VAL A 271 16.40 -5.86 0.00
N ASP A 272 17.55 -6.52 -0.11
CA ASP A 272 18.37 -6.62 -1.33
C ASP A 272 18.76 -8.09 -1.52
N GLU A 273 17.95 -8.82 -2.28
CA GLU A 273 18.15 -10.25 -2.54
C GLU A 273 19.51 -10.54 -3.22
N PRO A 274 19.95 -9.82 -4.28
CA PRO A 274 21.29 -10.00 -4.85
C PRO A 274 22.44 -9.93 -3.83
N ARG A 275 22.36 -8.98 -2.89
CA ARG A 275 23.35 -8.84 -1.81
C ARG A 275 23.05 -9.72 -0.59
N LYS A 276 21.98 -10.52 -0.63
CA LYS A 276 21.45 -11.32 0.48
C LYS A 276 21.21 -10.50 1.76
N LEU A 277 20.80 -9.25 1.59
CA LEU A 277 20.47 -8.33 2.66
C LEU A 277 18.98 -8.44 2.98
N ASN A 278 18.67 -8.70 4.24
CA ASN A 278 17.31 -8.61 4.75
C ASN A 278 17.38 -8.03 6.16
N ILE A 279 17.18 -6.72 6.26
CA ILE A 279 17.22 -5.97 7.51
C ILE A 279 15.81 -5.54 7.87
N GLN A 280 15.40 -5.84 9.09
CA GLN A 280 14.18 -5.31 9.67
C GLN A 280 14.46 -4.79 11.08
N HIS A 281 14.05 -3.55 11.34
CA HIS A 281 14.18 -2.92 12.65
C HIS A 281 12.85 -2.32 13.07
N SER A 282 12.47 -2.57 14.31
CA SER A 282 11.43 -1.79 14.99
C SER A 282 12.10 -0.69 15.81
N LEU A 283 11.70 0.55 15.57
CA LEU A 283 12.27 1.75 16.16
C LEU A 283 11.17 2.52 16.87
N PRO A 284 11.33 2.88 18.15
CA PRO A 284 10.28 3.58 18.90
C PRO A 284 10.03 4.98 18.33
N ASP A 285 8.76 5.40 18.30
CA ASP A 285 8.32 6.76 17.97
C ASP A 285 8.32 7.66 19.23
N ASP A 286 9.50 7.82 19.84
CA ASP A 286 9.67 8.45 21.16
C ASP A 286 10.34 9.84 21.13
N CYS A 287 10.58 10.40 19.95
CA CYS A 287 11.21 11.71 19.81
C CYS A 287 10.44 12.78 20.58
N GLU A 288 11.13 13.80 21.09
CA GLU A 288 10.45 14.93 21.69
C GLU A 288 9.53 15.59 20.66
N LEU A 289 8.29 15.87 21.07
CA LEU A 289 7.36 16.65 20.25
C LEU A 289 7.97 18.03 20.07
N LYS A 290 8.66 18.25 18.95
CA LYS A 290 8.95 19.59 18.49
C LYS A 290 7.62 20.17 18.06
N LEU A 291 6.98 20.93 18.96
CA LEU A 291 5.90 21.82 18.58
C LEU A 291 6.49 22.76 17.54
N GLU A 292 6.26 22.46 16.26
CA GLU A 292 6.43 23.43 15.19
C GLU A 292 5.54 24.60 15.58
N LYS A 293 6.16 25.72 15.95
CA LYS A 293 5.44 26.98 16.12
C LYS A 293 4.94 27.36 14.73
N HIS A 294 3.68 27.03 14.45
CA HIS A 294 2.92 27.59 13.34
C HIS A 294 2.51 29.02 13.69
#